data_AF-A0A5C6NCK7-F1
#
_entry.id   AF-A0A5C6NCK7-F1
#
_cell.length_a   1.000
_cell.length_b   1.000
_cell.length_c   1.000
_cell.angle_alpha   90.00
_cell.angle_beta   90.00
_cell.angle_gamma   90.00
#
_symmetry.space_group_name_H-M   'P 1'
#
loop_
_entity.id
_entity.type
_entity.pdbx_description
1 polymer ?
#
loop_
_entity_poly.entity_id
_entity_poly.type
_entity_poly.pdbx_seq_one_letter_code
_entity_poly.pdbx_strand_id
1 'polypeptide(L)' 'MANSTGKNLLDQRRKGQAFLDELRQFHQSRGSPFRKIPFVGGKELDLNALYIRVVSLGGFAKVSTGN' A
#
# COMPACT_ATOMS: atom_id res chain seq x y z
N MET A 1 22.19 -20.85 -4.97
CA MET A 1 21.95 -19.44 -4.63
C MET A 1 20.61 -19.34 -3.90
N ALA A 2 20.61 -19.23 -2.56
CA ALA A 2 19.38 -19.35 -1.75
C ALA A 2 19.14 -18.18 -0.78
N ASN A 3 19.82 -17.04 -0.93
CA ASN A 3 19.78 -15.96 0.08
C ASN A 3 19.17 -14.62 -0.41
N SER A 4 18.50 -14.62 -1.56
CA SER A 4 17.95 -13.39 -2.17
C SER A 4 16.49 -13.13 -1.77
N THR A 5 15.71 -14.18 -1.50
CA THR A 5 14.27 -14.10 -1.22
C THR A 5 13.96 -13.45 0.13
N GLY A 6 14.76 -13.73 1.17
CA GLY A 6 14.55 -13.20 2.52
C GLY A 6 14.86 -11.71 2.66
N LYS A 7 15.92 -11.23 1.98
CA LYS A 7 16.26 -9.79 1.97
C LYS A 7 15.17 -8.96 1.31
N ASN A 8 14.66 -9.43 0.17
CA ASN A 8 13.61 -8.74 -0.56
C ASN A 8 12.33 -8.56 0.29
N LEU A 9 11.94 -9.56 1.06
CA LEU A 9 10.75 -9.49 1.93
C LEU A 9 10.87 -8.43 3.03
N LEU A 10 12.04 -8.32 3.66
CA LEU A 10 12.30 -7.32 4.69
C LEU A 10 12.30 -5.90 4.10
N ASP A 11 12.88 -5.73 2.91
CA ASP A 11 12.87 -4.47 2.20
C ASP A 11 11.45 -4.06 1.78
N GLN A 12 10.62 -5.00 1.33
CA GLN A 12 9.22 -4.76 1.02
C GLN A 12 8.44 -4.33 2.28
N ARG A 13 8.65 -5.00 3.42
CA ARG A 13 8.00 -4.64 4.70
C ARG A 13 8.40 -3.24 5.16
N ARG A 14 9.69 -2.88 5.07
CA ARG A 14 10.17 -1.54 5.41
C ARG A 14 9.55 -0.46 4.52
N LYS A 15 9.50 -0.69 3.20
CA LYS A 15 8.84 0.21 2.25
C LYS A 15 7.35 0.36 2.53
N GLY A 16 6.67 -0.74 2.88
CA GLY A 16 5.27 -0.73 3.26
C GLY A 16 4.99 0.10 4.51
N GLN A 17 5.85 0.00 5.54
CA GLN A 17 5.70 0.79 6.75
C GLN A 17 5.90 2.29 6.49
N ALA A 18 6.96 2.66 5.75
CA ALA A 18 7.21 4.06 5.39
C ALA A 18 6.03 4.67 4.62
N PHE A 19 5.47 3.94 3.66
CA PHE A 19 4.26 4.33 2.94
C PHE A 19 3.07 4.60 3.89
N LEU A 20 2.83 3.71 4.85
CA LEU A 20 1.74 3.87 5.82
C LEU A 20 1.96 5.06 6.76
N ASP A 21 3.20 5.33 7.16
CA ASP A 21 3.54 6.47 8.02
C ASP A 21 3.29 7.80 7.28
N GLU A 22 3.74 7.91 6.03
CA GLU A 22 3.46 9.07 5.16
C GLU A 22 1.95 9.25 4.94
N LEU A 23 1.22 8.16 4.68
CA LEU A 23 -0.24 8.21 4.50
C LEU A 23 -0.95 8.71 5.77
N ARG A 24 -0.53 8.26 6.95
CA ARG A 24 -1.08 8.73 8.24
C ARG A 24 -0.80 10.22 8.44
N GLN A 25 0.42 10.67 8.17
CA GLN A 25 0.80 12.08 8.29
C GLN A 25 0.00 12.97 7.32
N PHE A 26 -0.14 12.55 6.07
CA PHE A 26 -0.93 13.24 5.07
C PHE A 26 -2.38 13.45 5.56
N HIS A 27 -3.02 12.37 6.01
CA HIS A 27 -4.40 12.41 6.50
C HIS A 27 -4.56 13.24 7.78
N GLN A 28 -3.58 13.15 8.70
CA GLN A 28 -3.55 13.95 9.92
C GLN A 28 -3.46 15.45 9.61
N SER A 29 -2.59 15.84 8.68
CA SER A 29 -2.40 17.25 8.28
C SER A 29 -3.65 17.89 7.66
N ARG A 30 -4.58 17.08 7.14
CA ARG A 30 -5.82 17.51 6.50
C ARG A 30 -7.04 17.45 7.41
N GLY A 31 -6.85 17.16 8.71
CA GLY A 31 -7.96 17.05 9.66
C GLY A 31 -8.82 15.79 9.47
N SER A 32 -8.33 14.80 8.72
CA SER A 32 -9.03 13.54 8.43
C SER A 32 -8.18 12.33 8.85
N PRO A 33 -7.94 12.08 10.16
CA PRO A 33 -6.95 11.09 10.59
C PRO A 33 -7.25 9.67 10.08
N PHE A 34 -6.22 9.01 9.54
CA PHE A 34 -6.29 7.63 9.09
C PHE A 34 -6.04 6.67 10.26
N ARG A 35 -7.12 6.16 10.85
CA ARG A 35 -7.06 5.42 12.13
C ARG A 35 -6.93 3.90 12.00
N LYS A 36 -7.43 3.32 10.89
CA LYS A 36 -7.56 1.86 10.74
C LYS A 36 -7.29 1.47 9.29
N ILE A 37 -6.57 0.37 9.08
CA ILE A 37 -6.44 -0.25 7.77
C ILE A 37 -7.78 -0.91 7.40
N PRO A 38 -8.28 -0.74 6.16
CA PRO A 38 -9.52 -1.39 5.74
C PRO A 38 -9.35 -2.90 5.58
N PHE A 39 -10.46 -3.63 5.73
CA PHE A 39 -10.52 -5.07 5.51
C PHE A 39 -11.33 -5.38 4.26
N VAL A 40 -10.85 -6.31 3.44
CA VAL A 40 -11.54 -6.80 2.23
C VAL A 40 -11.56 -8.33 2.29
N GLY A 41 -12.74 -8.93 2.19
CA GLY A 41 -12.90 -10.40 2.29
C GLY A 41 -12.37 -10.99 3.60
N GLY A 42 -12.50 -10.25 4.71
CA GLY A 42 -12.02 -10.68 6.03
C GLY A 42 -10.50 -10.58 6.25
N LYS A 43 -9.74 -10.00 5.31
CA LYS A 43 -8.30 -9.79 5.41
C LYS A 43 -7.96 -8.31 5.46
N GLU A 44 -6.99 -7.95 6.31
CA GLU A 44 -6.44 -6.60 6.35
C GLU A 44 -5.75 -6.29 5.01
N LEU A 45 -6.00 -5.10 4.47
CA LEU A 45 -5.53 -4.71 3.16
C LEU A 45 -4.11 -4.15 3.21
N ASP A 46 -3.18 -4.73 2.45
CA ASP A 46 -1.87 -4.12 2.23
C ASP A 46 -2.01 -2.94 1.24
N LEU A 47 -2.12 -1.73 1.79
CA LEU A 47 -2.32 -0.51 1.02
C LEU A 47 -1.13 -0.16 0.12
N ASN A 48 0.09 -0.48 0.55
CA ASN A 48 1.29 -0.24 -0.26
C ASN A 48 1.29 -1.16 -1.48
N ALA A 49 1.03 -2.45 -1.26
CA ALA A 49 0.94 -3.42 -2.36
C ALA A 49 -0.19 -3.06 -3.34
N LEU A 50 -1.35 -2.62 -2.85
CA LEU A 50 -2.46 -2.15 -3.68
C LEU A 50 -2.06 -0.93 -4.51
N TYR A 51 -1.46 0.08 -3.89
CA TYR A 51 -1.00 1.29 -4.56
C TYR A 51 0.00 0.96 -5.68
N ILE A 52 1.05 0.18 -5.38
CA ILE A 52 2.04 -0.25 -6.37
C ILE A 52 1.36 -1.00 -7.53
N ARG A 53 0.41 -1.89 -7.22
CA ARG A 53 -0.32 -2.64 -8.25
C ARG A 53 -1.13 -1.72 -9.15
N VAL A 54 -1.89 -0.77 -8.62
CA VAL A 54 -2.67 0.18 -9.41
C VAL A 54 -1.77 1.06 -10.28
N VAL A 55 -0.69 1.60 -9.72
CA VAL A 55 0.27 2.44 -10.47
C VAL A 55 0.95 1.64 -11.58
N SER A 56 1.40 0.41 -11.30
CA SER A 56 2.04 -0.45 -12.32
C SER A 56 1.10 -0.85 -13.47
N LEU A 57 -0.22 -0.88 -13.24
CA LEU A 57 -1.22 -1.10 -14.29
C LEU A 57 -1.54 0.17 -15.10
N GLY A 58 -0.97 1.32 -14.72
CA GLY A 58 -1.12 2.62 -15.38
C GLY A 58 -2.05 3.60 -14.65
N GLY A 59 -2.26 3.38 -13.35
CA GLY A 59 -2.96 4.32 -12.48
C GLY A 59 -4.48 4.15 -12.45
N PHE A 60 -5.11 4.86 -11.51
CA PHE A 60 -6.54 4.77 -11.22
C PHE A 60 -7.42 4.93 -12.46
N ALA A 61 -7.20 5.98 -13.25
CA ALA A 61 -8.01 6.26 -14.43
C ALA A 61 -8.06 5.09 -15.43
N LYS A 62 -6.94 4.37 -15.61
CA LYS A 62 -6.84 3.24 -16.53
C LYS A 62 -7.46 1.94 -15.98
N VAL A 63 -7.38 1.72 -14.65
CA VAL A 63 -7.93 0.50 -14.03
C VAL A 63 -9.41 0.64 -13.67
N SER A 64 -9.93 1.86 -13.64
CA SER A 64 -11.34 2.14 -13.33
C SER A 64 -12.23 2.30 -14.56
N THR A 65 -11.67 2.33 -15.77
CA THR A 65 -12.42 2.12 -17.01
C THR A 65 -12.88 0.66 -17.07
N GLY A 66 -14.04 0.42 -16.48
CA GLY A 66 -14.63 -0.90 -16.29
C GLY A 66 -16.05 -0.79 -15.77
N ASN A 67 -16.88 -0.05 -16.50
CA ASN A 67 -18.31 -0.30 -16.78
C ASN A 67 -18.76 0.70 -17.86
#